data_AF-A0A9Q0V483-F1
#
_entry.id   AF-A0A9Q0V483-F1
#
_cell.length_a   1.000
_cell.length_b   1.000
_cell.length_c   1.000
_cell.angle_alpha   90.00
_cell.angle_beta   90.00
_cell.angle_gamma   90.00
#
_symmetry.space_group_name_H-M   'P 1'
#
loop_
_entity.id
_entity.type
_entity.pdbx_description
1 polymer ?
#
loop_
_entity_poly.entity_id
_entity_poly.type
_entity_poly.pdbx_seq_one_letter_code
_entity_poly.pdbx_strand_id
1 'polypeptide(L)'
;MGLISASTVPLLPGFYDETFPEAEFIVKDAMRRNMIREPRSAASVMHFQFHDCLVNGCTFGEGLSRDGFLSGGPDWDMKLGRVDSLTASQEDSNNIMPSPRANASLLIDLFERFNLSVKDLVALSGSHSIGQARCFSIISRLYNQSGSDRPYPTIETKYTEKLNKLCPLGGDENVTGDLDATPTTFDNRYFKDLVAGRGFLNSDQTLYTFPETRKHMIEMGDLQSGRPGEIRSSCRMANSRLVRALMES
;
A
#
# COMPACT_ATOMS: atom_id res chain seq x y z
N MET A 1 37.59 -5.53 19.46
CA MET A 1 37.12 -5.68 18.07
C MET A 1 36.34 -4.43 17.70
N GLY A 2 36.82 -3.66 16.72
CA GLY A 2 36.13 -2.47 16.23
C GLY A 2 34.87 -2.86 15.44
N LEU A 3 33.79 -2.12 15.67
CA LEU A 3 32.59 -2.16 14.84
C LEU A 3 32.98 -1.69 13.43
N ILE A 4 32.92 -2.58 12.45
CA ILE A 4 32.99 -2.20 11.04
C ILE A 4 31.72 -1.40 10.78
N SER A 5 31.86 -0.09 10.60
CA SER A 5 30.80 0.76 10.09
C SER A 5 30.40 0.21 8.72
N ALA A 6 29.20 -0.34 8.61
CA ALA A 6 28.63 -0.65 7.31
C ALA A 6 28.60 0.67 6.52
N SER A 7 29.42 0.77 5.47
CA SER A 7 29.31 1.83 4.48
C SER A 7 27.92 1.74 3.90
N THR A 8 27.00 2.58 4.37
CA THR A 8 25.68 2.74 3.77
C THR A 8 25.91 3.53 2.49
N VAL A 9 26.05 2.81 1.37
CA VAL A 9 25.95 3.44 0.06
C VAL A 9 24.54 4.06 0.01
N PRO A 10 24.43 5.39 -0.09
CA PRO A 10 23.12 6.03 -0.10
C PRO A 10 22.36 5.59 -1.34
N LEU A 11 21.05 5.31 -1.19
CA LEU A 11 20.21 5.01 -2.34
C LEU A 11 20.02 6.31 -3.15
N LEU A 12 20.23 6.23 -4.47
CA LEU A 12 20.23 7.39 -5.34
C LEU A 12 19.31 7.15 -6.56
N PRO A 13 18.56 8.17 -7.01
CA PRO A 13 18.00 8.16 -8.35
C PRO A 13 19.13 8.04 -9.39
N GLY A 14 18.86 7.36 -10.50
CA GLY A 14 19.84 7.23 -11.58
C GLY A 14 21.10 6.40 -11.23
N PHE A 15 21.06 5.59 -10.16
CA PHE A 15 22.21 4.76 -9.72
C PHE A 15 22.81 3.91 -10.85
N TYR A 16 21.99 3.48 -11.81
CA TYR A 16 22.43 2.68 -12.96
C TYR A 16 22.65 3.49 -14.24
N ASP A 17 22.51 4.81 -14.24
CA ASP A 17 22.55 5.61 -15.48
C ASP A 17 23.87 5.47 -16.25
N GLU A 18 24.99 5.34 -15.53
CA GLU A 18 26.31 5.17 -16.16
C GLU A 18 26.67 3.71 -16.45
N THR A 19 26.12 2.76 -15.69
CA THR A 19 26.52 1.33 -15.76
C THR A 19 25.55 0.48 -16.56
N PHE A 20 24.26 0.81 -16.50
CA PHE A 20 23.17 0.11 -17.19
C PHE A 20 21.96 1.05 -17.41
N PRO A 21 22.07 2.04 -18.32
CA PRO A 21 21.05 3.08 -18.51
C PRO A 21 19.68 2.54 -18.94
N GLU A 22 19.62 1.36 -19.56
CA GLU A 22 18.37 0.74 -20.00
C GLU A 22 17.60 0.02 -18.89
N ALA A 23 18.16 -0.08 -17.67
CA ALA A 23 17.58 -0.84 -16.56
C ALA A 23 16.10 -0.51 -16.33
N GLU A 24 15.80 0.77 -16.19
CA GLU A 24 14.47 1.26 -15.89
C GLU A 24 13.48 1.00 -17.04
N PHE A 25 13.93 1.22 -18.29
CA PHE A 25 13.11 0.96 -19.47
C PHE A 25 12.74 -0.53 -19.57
N ILE A 26 13.71 -1.42 -19.35
CA ILE A 26 13.51 -2.87 -19.40
C ILE A 26 12.49 -3.31 -18.35
N VAL A 27 12.61 -2.83 -17.11
CA VAL A 27 11.66 -3.15 -16.03
C VAL A 27 10.25 -2.66 -16.37
N LYS A 28 10.11 -1.40 -16.82
CA LYS A 28 8.80 -0.84 -17.22
C LYS A 28 8.17 -1.60 -18.38
N ASP A 29 8.96 -1.95 -19.39
CA ASP A 29 8.46 -2.70 -20.56
C ASP A 29 8.02 -4.11 -20.17
N ALA A 30 8.82 -4.81 -19.38
CA ALA A 30 8.47 -6.12 -18.85
C ALA A 30 7.16 -6.06 -18.05
N MET A 31 7.01 -5.04 -17.19
CA MET A 31 5.80 -4.86 -16.41
C MET A 31 4.59 -4.53 -17.29
N ARG A 32 4.73 -3.62 -18.25
CA ARG A 32 3.67 -3.32 -19.22
C ARG A 32 3.20 -4.57 -19.95
N ARG A 33 4.13 -5.39 -20.47
CA ARG A 33 3.80 -6.65 -21.15
C ARG A 33 3.09 -7.65 -20.25
N ASN A 34 3.49 -7.74 -18.98
CA ASN A 34 2.83 -8.59 -18.00
C ASN A 34 1.42 -8.07 -17.66
N MET A 35 1.23 -6.77 -17.48
CA MET A 35 -0.09 -6.17 -17.20
C MET A 35 -1.09 -6.34 -18.35
N ILE A 36 -0.62 -6.38 -19.61
CA ILE A 36 -1.46 -6.71 -20.76
C ILE A 36 -2.01 -8.14 -20.66
N ARG A 37 -1.24 -9.07 -20.09
CA ARG A 37 -1.60 -10.49 -19.95
C ARG A 37 -2.38 -10.78 -18.66
N GLU A 38 -1.95 -10.17 -17.56
CA GLU A 38 -2.52 -10.31 -16.23
C GLU A 38 -2.56 -8.92 -15.58
N PRO A 39 -3.71 -8.22 -15.64
CA PRO A 39 -3.86 -6.87 -15.09
C PRO A 39 -3.48 -6.75 -13.61
N ARG A 40 -3.60 -7.82 -12.83
CA ARG A 40 -3.27 -7.82 -11.39
C ARG A 40 -1.77 -7.89 -11.10
N SER A 41 -0.93 -8.00 -12.13
CA SER A 41 0.51 -8.13 -11.94
C SER A 41 1.10 -6.91 -11.22
N ALA A 42 0.61 -5.70 -11.50
CA ALA A 42 1.06 -4.48 -10.81
C ALA A 42 0.78 -4.54 -9.29
N ALA A 43 -0.44 -4.93 -8.91
CA ALA A 43 -0.81 -5.11 -7.51
C ALA A 43 0.05 -6.19 -6.83
N SER A 44 0.34 -7.28 -7.54
CA SER A 44 1.16 -8.39 -7.04
C SER A 44 2.60 -7.97 -6.77
N VAL A 45 3.20 -7.18 -7.67
CA VAL A 45 4.58 -6.68 -7.50
C VAL A 45 4.65 -5.63 -6.39
N MET A 46 3.66 -4.72 -6.29
CA MET A 46 3.57 -3.79 -5.16
C MET A 46 3.52 -4.53 -3.82
N HIS A 47 2.69 -5.56 -3.72
CA HIS A 47 2.53 -6.33 -2.51
C HIS A 47 3.80 -7.13 -2.17
N PHE A 48 4.47 -7.70 -3.19
CA PHE A 48 5.76 -8.36 -3.01
C PHE A 48 6.82 -7.39 -2.47
N GLN A 49 6.93 -6.18 -3.03
CA GLN A 49 7.86 -5.16 -2.55
C GLN A 49 7.55 -4.76 -1.10
N PHE A 50 6.26 -4.62 -0.73
CA PHE A 50 5.87 -4.35 0.66
C PHE A 50 6.32 -5.48 1.61
N HIS A 51 6.10 -6.73 1.23
CA HIS A 51 6.54 -7.90 2.02
C HIS A 51 8.05 -7.91 2.22
N ASP A 52 8.83 -7.71 1.15
CA ASP A 52 10.29 -7.70 1.20
C ASP A 52 10.82 -6.57 2.10
N CYS A 53 10.28 -5.36 1.93
CA CYS A 53 10.67 -4.20 2.71
C CYS A 53 10.45 -4.38 4.22
N LEU A 54 9.35 -5.04 4.64
CA LEU A 54 9.01 -5.25 6.05
C LEU A 54 9.85 -6.33 6.73
N VAL A 55 10.25 -7.39 6.02
CA VAL A 55 10.95 -8.55 6.62
C VAL A 55 12.46 -8.35 6.65
N ASN A 56 13.07 -8.00 5.53
CA ASN A 56 14.53 -7.93 5.42
C ASN A 56 15.08 -6.51 5.41
N GLY A 57 14.20 -5.51 5.56
CA GLY A 57 14.58 -4.11 5.64
C GLY A 57 14.94 -3.53 4.28
N CYS A 58 13.95 -2.94 3.63
CA CYS A 58 14.21 -1.83 2.71
C CYS A 58 13.79 -0.55 3.43
N THR A 59 14.51 0.56 3.23
CA THR A 59 14.05 1.86 3.68
C THR A 59 12.73 2.19 2.96
N PHE A 60 11.59 1.95 3.62
CA PHE A 60 10.22 2.15 3.09
C PHE A 60 9.96 3.57 2.55
N GLY A 61 10.82 4.53 2.90
CA GLY A 61 10.79 5.89 2.42
C GLY A 61 11.51 6.16 1.11
N GLU A 62 11.94 5.15 0.34
CA GLU A 62 12.83 5.37 -0.81
C GLU A 62 12.48 4.61 -2.11
N GLY A 63 11.26 4.08 -2.24
CA GLY A 63 10.76 3.61 -3.54
C GLY A 63 9.64 2.59 -3.43
N LEU A 64 8.40 3.07 -3.46
CA LEU A 64 7.27 2.22 -3.84
C LEU A 64 7.32 2.00 -5.35
N SER A 65 6.93 0.79 -5.77
CA SER A 65 6.96 0.39 -7.17
C SER A 65 6.25 1.39 -8.09
N ARG A 66 6.87 1.67 -9.24
CA ARG A 66 6.30 2.47 -10.33
C ARG A 66 5.20 1.75 -11.09
N ASP A 67 4.86 0.52 -10.73
CA ASP A 67 3.75 -0.21 -11.35
C ASP A 67 2.39 0.47 -11.10
N GLY A 68 2.34 1.35 -10.09
CA GLY A 68 1.21 2.24 -9.84
C GLY A 68 1.01 3.21 -10.99
N PHE A 69 2.10 3.77 -11.53
CA PHE A 69 2.06 4.65 -12.70
C PHE A 69 1.46 3.96 -13.92
N LEU A 70 1.85 2.71 -14.19
CA LEU A 70 1.27 1.92 -15.28
C LEU A 70 -0.23 1.64 -15.09
N SER A 71 -0.72 1.76 -13.85
CA SER A 71 -2.11 1.59 -13.46
C SER A 71 -2.85 2.94 -13.28
N GLY A 72 -2.27 4.08 -13.67
CA GLY A 72 -2.89 5.42 -13.56
C GLY A 72 -2.47 6.22 -12.32
N GLY A 73 -1.57 5.67 -11.51
CA GLY A 73 -0.95 6.34 -10.38
C GLY A 73 0.13 7.34 -10.78
N PRO A 74 0.71 8.01 -9.78
CA PRO A 74 1.82 8.96 -9.97
C PRO A 74 3.14 8.28 -10.37
N ASP A 75 3.95 8.99 -11.17
CA ASP A 75 5.33 8.60 -11.50
C ASP A 75 6.33 9.25 -10.54
N TRP A 76 7.27 8.46 -10.04
CA TRP A 76 8.33 8.92 -9.15
C TRP A 76 9.68 8.30 -9.52
N ASP A 77 10.75 9.08 -9.32
CA ASP A 77 12.09 8.57 -9.41
C ASP A 77 12.38 7.68 -8.20
N MET A 78 12.58 6.38 -8.46
CA MET A 78 12.96 5.43 -7.42
C MET A 78 14.44 5.60 -7.08
N LYS A 79 14.77 5.53 -5.79
CA LYS A 79 16.16 5.44 -5.36
C LYS A 79 16.61 3.98 -5.48
N LEU A 80 17.75 3.78 -6.12
CA LEU A 80 18.30 2.48 -6.47
C LEU A 80 19.66 2.27 -5.77
N GLY A 81 20.23 1.07 -5.89
CA GLY A 81 21.47 0.68 -5.20
C GLY A 81 21.26 -0.25 -3.99
N ARG A 82 20.05 -0.80 -3.81
CA ARG A 82 19.80 -1.87 -2.84
C ARG A 82 20.59 -3.11 -3.23
N VAL A 83 21.12 -3.81 -2.22
CA VAL A 83 21.87 -5.05 -2.38
C VAL A 83 21.06 -6.18 -1.78
N ASP A 84 21.02 -7.32 -2.46
CA ASP A 84 20.24 -8.48 -2.03
C ASP A 84 20.80 -9.09 -0.75
N SER A 85 19.91 -9.51 0.14
CA SER A 85 20.28 -10.28 1.34
C SER A 85 20.84 -11.65 0.96
N LEU A 86 21.79 -12.14 1.76
CA LEU A 86 22.34 -13.50 1.62
C LEU A 86 21.47 -14.57 2.31
N THR A 87 20.45 -14.15 3.06
CA THR A 87 19.58 -15.04 3.85
C THR A 87 18.12 -14.60 3.78
N ALA A 88 17.21 -15.55 3.98
CA ALA A 88 15.78 -15.31 4.16
C ALA A 88 15.34 -15.69 5.59
N SER A 89 14.28 -15.06 6.10
CA SER A 89 13.75 -15.32 7.45
C SER A 89 12.23 -15.54 7.43
N GLN A 90 11.82 -16.80 7.59
CA GLN A 90 10.40 -17.16 7.71
C GLN A 90 9.81 -16.70 9.05
N GLU A 91 10.62 -16.75 10.11
CA GLU A 91 10.20 -16.33 11.45
C GLU A 91 9.86 -14.84 11.48
N ASP A 92 10.75 -13.99 10.96
CA ASP A 92 10.50 -12.54 10.88
C ASP A 92 9.29 -12.24 10.01
N SER A 93 9.12 -12.96 8.89
CA SER A 93 7.93 -12.85 8.05
C SER A 93 6.64 -13.15 8.82
N ASN A 94 6.60 -14.26 9.56
CA ASN A 94 5.42 -14.63 10.34
C ASN A 94 5.08 -13.61 11.45
N ASN A 95 6.10 -12.95 12.00
CA ASN A 95 5.96 -12.02 13.13
C ASN A 95 5.64 -10.57 12.71
N ILE A 96 6.02 -10.17 11.49
CA ILE A 96 5.92 -8.78 11.03
C ILE A 96 4.71 -8.56 10.12
N MET A 97 4.30 -9.57 9.34
CA MET A 97 3.22 -9.39 8.35
C MET A 97 1.88 -9.06 9.03
N PRO A 98 1.28 -7.90 8.72
CA PRO A 98 -0.01 -7.53 9.30
C PRO A 98 -1.13 -8.45 8.80
N SER A 99 -2.01 -8.85 9.70
CA SER A 99 -3.20 -9.63 9.37
C SER A 99 -4.28 -8.74 8.71
N PRO A 100 -5.02 -9.23 7.69
CA PRO A 100 -6.17 -8.50 7.14
C PRO A 100 -7.32 -8.29 8.14
N ARG A 101 -7.25 -8.98 9.29
CA ARG A 101 -8.17 -8.88 10.44
C ARG A 101 -7.69 -7.93 11.53
N ALA A 102 -6.55 -7.26 11.34
CA ALA A 102 -5.99 -6.34 12.32
C ALA A 102 -6.82 -5.05 12.46
N ASN A 103 -6.82 -4.47 13.66
CA ASN A 103 -7.39 -3.15 13.92
C ASN A 103 -6.36 -2.03 13.65
N ALA A 104 -6.85 -0.80 13.45
CA ALA A 104 -6.00 0.36 13.14
C ALA A 104 -4.91 0.59 14.19
N SER A 105 -5.20 0.42 15.48
CA SER A 105 -4.22 0.59 16.56
C SER A 105 -3.00 -0.33 16.39
N LEU A 106 -3.23 -1.62 16.08
CA LEU A 106 -2.14 -2.58 15.85
C LEU A 106 -1.31 -2.22 14.61
N LEU A 107 -1.95 -1.70 13.56
CA LEU A 107 -1.27 -1.27 12.34
C LEU A 107 -0.42 -0.02 12.60
N ILE A 108 -0.90 0.92 13.41
CA ILE A 108 -0.15 2.11 13.83
C ILE A 108 1.10 1.69 14.61
N ASP A 109 0.94 0.84 15.63
CA ASP A 109 2.05 0.34 16.44
C ASP A 109 3.08 -0.40 15.58
N LEU A 110 2.62 -1.21 14.62
CA LEU A 110 3.50 -1.91 13.69
C LEU A 110 4.31 -0.92 12.84
N PHE A 111 3.66 0.06 12.21
CA PHE A 111 4.32 1.01 11.31
C PHE A 111 5.28 1.94 12.06
N GLU A 112 4.97 2.28 13.31
CA GLU A 112 5.85 3.06 14.18
C GLU A 112 7.19 2.34 14.42
N ARG A 113 7.19 1.00 14.55
CA ARG A 113 8.45 0.20 14.66
C ARG A 113 9.36 0.33 13.44
N PHE A 114 8.82 0.72 12.29
CA PHE A 114 9.58 0.99 11.06
C PHE A 114 9.81 2.50 10.82
N ASN A 115 9.57 3.34 11.83
CA ASN A 115 9.65 4.80 11.75
C ASN A 115 8.73 5.40 10.66
N LEU A 116 7.59 4.77 10.41
CA LEU A 116 6.55 5.25 9.50
C LEU A 116 5.44 5.94 10.29
N SER A 117 4.99 7.09 9.80
CA SER A 117 3.95 7.87 10.45
C SER A 117 2.55 7.31 10.20
N VAL A 118 1.56 7.75 10.97
CA VAL A 118 0.13 7.45 10.73
C VAL A 118 -0.30 7.84 9.31
N LYS A 119 0.25 8.94 8.78
CA LYS A 119 0.00 9.36 7.40
C LYS A 119 0.60 8.38 6.38
N ASP A 120 1.77 7.83 6.66
CA ASP A 120 2.42 6.83 5.80
C ASP A 120 1.61 5.54 5.79
N LEU A 121 1.10 5.08 6.94
CA LEU A 121 0.17 3.93 7.02
C LEU A 121 -1.05 4.14 6.12
N VAL A 122 -1.73 5.29 6.23
CA VAL A 122 -2.92 5.58 5.42
C VAL A 122 -2.57 5.69 3.93
N ALA A 123 -1.46 6.34 3.58
CA ALA A 123 -1.01 6.46 2.19
C ALA A 123 -0.66 5.10 1.57
N LEU A 124 0.10 4.26 2.29
CA LEU A 124 0.53 2.93 1.86
C LEU A 124 -0.64 1.96 1.71
N SER A 125 -1.63 2.06 2.60
CA SER A 125 -2.88 1.29 2.50
C SER A 125 -3.66 1.62 1.21
N GLY A 126 -3.42 2.79 0.61
CA GLY A 126 -3.96 3.16 -0.71
C GLY A 126 -3.53 2.22 -1.85
N SER A 127 -2.50 1.39 -1.65
CA SER A 127 -2.14 0.34 -2.61
C SER A 127 -3.23 -0.72 -2.82
N HIS A 128 -4.17 -0.85 -1.88
CA HIS A 128 -5.38 -1.66 -2.03
C HIS A 128 -6.41 -1.04 -3.02
N SER A 129 -6.11 0.08 -3.68
CA SER A 129 -6.88 0.58 -4.83
C SER A 129 -6.75 -0.32 -6.07
N ILE A 130 -5.82 -1.27 -6.07
CA ILE A 130 -5.72 -2.29 -7.11
C ILE A 130 -5.55 -3.68 -6.51
N GLY A 131 -5.90 -4.70 -7.28
CA GLY A 131 -5.73 -6.10 -6.89
C GLY A 131 -6.94 -6.71 -6.19
N GLN A 132 -6.71 -7.89 -5.63
CA GLN A 132 -7.76 -8.78 -5.13
C GLN A 132 -7.32 -9.47 -3.84
N ALA A 133 -8.29 -9.85 -3.02
CA ALA A 133 -8.08 -10.69 -1.85
C ALA A 133 -9.06 -11.86 -1.84
N ARG A 134 -8.67 -12.93 -1.15
CA ARG A 134 -9.48 -14.14 -1.02
C ARG A 134 -10.56 -13.97 0.04
N CYS A 135 -11.66 -14.71 -0.12
CA CYS A 135 -12.76 -14.75 0.84
C CYS A 135 -12.28 -15.10 2.26
N PHE A 136 -11.28 -15.97 2.41
CA PHE A 136 -10.62 -16.27 3.70
C PHE A 136 -10.31 -15.00 4.53
N SER A 137 -9.87 -13.93 3.88
CA SER A 137 -9.47 -12.68 4.55
C SER A 137 -10.64 -11.89 5.15
N ILE A 138 -11.88 -12.15 4.72
CA ILE A 138 -13.06 -11.37 5.10
C ILE A 138 -14.16 -12.15 5.80
N ILE A 139 -14.10 -13.49 5.85
CA ILE A 139 -15.14 -14.33 6.49
C ILE A 139 -15.42 -13.90 7.93
N SER A 140 -14.38 -13.61 8.73
CA SER A 140 -14.58 -13.16 10.11
C SER A 140 -15.30 -11.81 10.18
N ARG A 141 -14.98 -10.91 9.24
CA ARG A 141 -15.64 -9.61 9.12
C ARG A 141 -17.08 -9.77 8.65
N LEU A 142 -17.39 -10.73 7.78
CA LEU A 142 -18.73 -10.86 7.20
C LEU A 142 -19.71 -11.61 8.13
N TYR A 143 -19.23 -12.60 8.89
CA TYR A 143 -20.11 -13.51 9.65
C TYR A 143 -19.80 -13.69 11.13
N ASN A 144 -18.57 -13.39 11.60
CA ASN A 144 -18.14 -13.70 12.97
C ASN A 144 -17.83 -12.44 13.80
N GLN A 145 -18.76 -11.48 13.81
CA GLN A 145 -18.66 -10.23 14.60
C GLN A 145 -19.39 -10.31 15.96
N SER A 146 -19.72 -11.52 16.43
CA SER A 146 -20.49 -11.73 17.66
C SER A 146 -19.59 -11.59 18.91
N GLY A 147 -19.54 -10.40 19.48
CA GLY A 147 -18.92 -10.16 20.78
C GLY A 147 -19.27 -8.83 21.47
N SER A 148 -19.94 -7.89 20.81
CA SER A 148 -20.40 -6.65 21.45
C SER A 148 -21.87 -6.39 21.16
N ASP A 149 -22.67 -6.13 22.19
CA ASP A 149 -24.04 -5.58 22.12
C ASP A 149 -24.10 -4.13 21.56
N ARG A 150 -23.24 -3.82 20.59
CA ARG A 150 -23.26 -2.61 19.79
C ARG A 150 -23.10 -3.01 18.33
N PRO A 151 -23.96 -2.53 17.42
CA PRO A 151 -23.74 -2.75 16.00
C PRO A 151 -22.47 -1.97 15.59
N TYR A 152 -21.51 -2.63 14.95
CA TYR A 152 -20.66 -1.95 13.97
C TYR A 152 -21.39 -2.05 12.62
N PRO A 153 -22.23 -1.08 12.20
CA PRO A 153 -22.73 -1.07 10.84
C PRO A 153 -21.62 -0.47 9.95
N THR A 154 -20.48 -1.15 9.86
CA THR A 154 -19.31 -0.64 9.12
C THR A 154 -19.22 -1.19 7.70
N ILE A 155 -20.13 -2.09 7.33
CA ILE A 155 -20.31 -2.52 5.95
C ILE A 155 -21.65 -1.96 5.46
N GLU A 156 -21.61 -1.22 4.36
CA GLU A 156 -22.80 -0.72 3.69
C GLU A 156 -23.72 -1.89 3.29
N THR A 157 -25.03 -1.71 3.41
CA THR A 157 -26.01 -2.80 3.29
C THR A 157 -25.95 -3.49 1.92
N LYS A 158 -25.95 -2.73 0.82
CA LYS A 158 -25.87 -3.32 -0.54
C LYS A 158 -24.53 -3.98 -0.79
N TYR A 159 -23.45 -3.43 -0.24
CA TYR A 159 -22.13 -4.03 -0.32
C TYR A 159 -22.06 -5.34 0.47
N THR A 160 -22.70 -5.42 1.63
CA THR A 160 -22.86 -6.65 2.41
C THR A 160 -23.57 -7.73 1.59
N GLU A 161 -24.65 -7.39 0.89
CA GLU A 161 -25.35 -8.33 0.00
C GLU A 161 -24.45 -8.82 -1.15
N LYS A 162 -23.64 -7.92 -1.73
CA LYS A 162 -22.65 -8.28 -2.76
C LYS A 162 -21.61 -9.27 -2.19
N LEU A 163 -21.05 -8.98 -1.02
CA LEU A 163 -20.05 -9.82 -0.38
C LEU A 163 -20.61 -11.18 0.06
N ASN A 164 -21.86 -11.24 0.56
CA ASN A 164 -22.52 -12.49 0.92
C ASN A 164 -22.70 -13.43 -0.29
N LYS A 165 -22.98 -12.86 -1.47
CA LYS A 165 -23.07 -13.64 -2.72
C LYS A 165 -21.70 -14.13 -3.19
N LEU A 166 -20.66 -13.33 -3.01
CA LEU A 166 -19.29 -13.66 -3.42
C LEU A 166 -18.63 -14.68 -2.48
N CYS A 167 -18.80 -14.49 -1.17
CA CYS A 167 -18.18 -15.25 -0.10
C CYS A 167 -19.26 -15.80 0.85
N PRO A 168 -20.10 -16.77 0.44
CA PRO A 168 -21.15 -17.33 1.29
C PRO A 168 -20.54 -18.08 2.50
N LEU A 169 -21.26 -18.11 3.63
CA LEU A 169 -20.83 -18.86 4.82
C LEU A 169 -20.71 -20.35 4.49
N GLY A 170 -19.54 -20.94 4.73
CA GLY A 170 -19.24 -22.33 4.35
C GLY A 170 -18.96 -22.54 2.86
N GLY A 171 -18.81 -21.46 2.08
CA GLY A 171 -18.38 -21.51 0.68
C GLY A 171 -16.87 -21.71 0.49
N ASP A 172 -16.42 -21.67 -0.76
CA ASP A 172 -15.00 -21.76 -1.10
C ASP A 172 -14.26 -20.47 -0.73
N GLU A 173 -13.39 -20.56 0.28
CA GLU A 173 -12.63 -19.42 0.79
C GLU A 173 -11.48 -18.98 -0.13
N ASN A 174 -11.18 -19.73 -1.20
CA ASN A 174 -10.19 -19.35 -2.22
C ASN A 174 -10.75 -18.41 -3.30
N VAL A 175 -12.07 -18.24 -3.36
CA VAL A 175 -12.70 -17.26 -4.25
C VAL A 175 -12.14 -15.87 -3.97
N THR A 176 -11.82 -15.12 -5.02
CA THR A 176 -11.23 -13.79 -4.91
C THR A 176 -12.26 -12.70 -5.16
N GLY A 177 -12.17 -11.62 -4.39
CA GLY A 177 -12.89 -10.37 -4.60
C GLY A 177 -11.94 -9.20 -4.81
N ASP A 178 -12.43 -8.20 -5.52
CA ASP A 178 -11.74 -6.94 -5.76
C ASP A 178 -11.60 -6.13 -4.46
N LEU A 179 -10.43 -5.54 -4.23
CA LEU A 179 -10.15 -4.74 -3.03
C LEU A 179 -10.85 -3.37 -3.04
N ASP A 180 -11.13 -2.82 -4.24
CA ASP A 180 -11.90 -1.59 -4.43
C ASP A 180 -12.86 -1.68 -5.65
N ALA A 181 -13.54 -0.58 -5.99
CA ALA A 181 -14.45 -0.53 -7.13
C ALA A 181 -13.76 -0.39 -8.52
N THR A 182 -12.46 -0.15 -8.56
CA THR A 182 -11.64 0.09 -9.77
C THR A 182 -10.35 -0.74 -9.72
N PRO A 183 -10.44 -2.09 -9.64
CA PRO A 183 -9.35 -2.98 -9.17
C PRO A 183 -8.08 -3.04 -10.04
N THR A 184 -8.09 -2.35 -11.19
CA THR A 184 -6.96 -2.27 -12.13
C THR A 184 -6.48 -0.84 -12.35
N THR A 185 -7.13 0.14 -11.73
CA THR A 185 -6.79 1.56 -11.81
C THR A 185 -6.37 2.05 -10.43
N PHE A 186 -5.12 2.46 -10.31
CA PHE A 186 -4.59 3.05 -9.09
C PHE A 186 -5.07 4.50 -9.00
N ASP A 187 -6.11 4.74 -8.21
CA ASP A 187 -6.68 6.06 -7.99
C ASP A 187 -7.04 6.28 -6.50
N ASN A 188 -7.94 7.22 -6.21
CA ASN A 188 -8.38 7.47 -4.84
C ASN A 188 -9.74 6.85 -4.50
N ARG A 189 -10.22 5.91 -5.31
CA ARG A 189 -11.49 5.22 -5.11
C ARG A 189 -11.47 4.38 -3.85
N TYR A 190 -10.35 3.73 -3.54
CA TYR A 190 -10.09 3.07 -2.25
C TYR A 190 -10.55 3.93 -1.06
N PHE A 191 -10.03 5.16 -0.94
CA PHE A 191 -10.35 6.06 0.17
C PHE A 191 -11.85 6.43 0.21
N LYS A 192 -12.45 6.70 -0.96
CA LYS A 192 -13.87 7.02 -1.10
C LYS A 192 -14.77 5.84 -0.71
N ASP A 193 -14.36 4.63 -1.03
CA ASP A 193 -15.09 3.41 -0.68
C ASP A 193 -15.04 3.17 0.84
N LEU A 194 -13.91 3.40 1.51
CA LEU A 194 -13.81 3.30 2.96
C LEU A 194 -14.71 4.30 3.70
N VAL A 195 -14.76 5.56 3.26
CA VAL A 195 -15.66 6.58 3.81
C VAL A 195 -17.12 6.15 3.69
N ALA A 196 -17.47 5.43 2.61
CA ALA A 196 -18.81 4.93 2.37
C ALA A 196 -19.10 3.55 2.99
N GLY A 197 -18.22 3.02 3.85
CA GLY A 197 -18.41 1.71 4.48
C GLY A 197 -18.26 0.52 3.51
N ARG A 198 -17.48 0.68 2.44
CA ARG A 198 -17.28 -0.34 1.38
C ARG A 198 -15.86 -0.91 1.34
N GLY A 199 -15.08 -0.81 2.42
CA GLY A 199 -13.78 -1.49 2.48
C GLY A 199 -13.93 -3.00 2.42
N PHE A 200 -13.05 -3.69 1.69
CA PHE A 200 -13.04 -5.14 1.62
C PHE A 200 -12.46 -5.77 2.91
N LEU A 201 -11.23 -5.40 3.31
CA LEU A 201 -10.55 -5.95 4.49
C LEU A 201 -10.91 -5.20 5.77
N ASN A 202 -10.95 -5.91 6.91
CA ASN A 202 -11.19 -5.27 8.21
C ASN A 202 -10.10 -4.26 8.56
N SER A 203 -8.83 -4.59 8.24
CA SER A 203 -7.66 -3.71 8.34
C SER A 203 -7.82 -2.39 7.59
N ASP A 204 -8.60 -2.37 6.51
CA ASP A 204 -8.83 -1.14 5.73
C ASP A 204 -9.94 -0.32 6.38
N GLN A 205 -11.09 -0.95 6.66
CA GLN A 205 -12.26 -0.24 7.16
C GLN A 205 -12.02 0.40 8.54
N THR A 206 -11.22 -0.25 9.37
CA THR A 206 -10.84 0.28 10.69
C THR A 206 -10.06 1.59 10.58
N LEU A 207 -9.31 1.83 9.49
CA LEU A 207 -8.55 3.07 9.31
C LEU A 207 -9.48 4.29 9.11
N TYR A 208 -10.68 4.11 8.57
CA TYR A 208 -11.66 5.19 8.52
C TYR A 208 -12.36 5.40 9.87
N THR A 209 -12.65 4.32 10.60
CA THR A 209 -13.39 4.42 11.86
C THR A 209 -12.53 4.89 13.03
N PHE A 210 -11.21 4.68 12.97
CA PHE A 210 -10.28 5.04 14.03
C PHE A 210 -9.93 6.55 14.01
N PRO A 211 -10.01 7.27 15.15
CA PRO A 211 -9.91 8.74 15.17
C PRO A 211 -8.63 9.32 14.56
N GLU A 212 -7.48 8.72 14.85
CA GLU A 212 -6.14 9.19 14.49
C GLU A 212 -5.88 9.10 12.98
N THR A 213 -6.46 8.10 12.31
CA THR A 213 -6.30 7.86 10.87
C THR A 213 -7.41 8.50 10.04
N ARG A 214 -8.60 8.71 10.62
CA ARG A 214 -9.80 9.20 9.92
C ARG A 214 -9.56 10.47 9.11
N LYS A 215 -8.87 11.46 9.69
CA LYS A 215 -8.59 12.73 9.01
C LYS A 215 -7.80 12.50 7.72
N HIS A 216 -6.73 11.72 7.78
CA HIS A 216 -5.90 11.41 6.62
C HIS A 216 -6.67 10.61 5.56
N MET A 217 -7.58 9.72 5.98
CA MET A 217 -8.43 8.95 5.06
C MET A 217 -9.31 9.87 4.20
N ILE A 218 -9.93 10.88 4.82
CA ILE A 218 -10.76 11.87 4.14
C ILE A 218 -9.89 12.74 3.21
N GLU A 219 -8.77 13.25 3.72
CA GLU A 219 -7.84 14.08 2.93
C GLU A 219 -7.37 13.37 1.65
N MET A 220 -7.03 12.09 1.72
CA MET A 220 -6.60 11.30 0.55
C MET A 220 -7.76 11.03 -0.43
N GLY A 221 -8.98 10.85 0.08
CA GLY A 221 -10.19 10.70 -0.74
C GLY A 221 -10.59 11.98 -1.49
N ASP A 222 -10.23 13.15 -0.97
CA ASP A 222 -10.52 14.45 -1.59
C ASP A 222 -9.44 14.91 -2.58
N LEU A 223 -8.31 14.18 -2.69
CA LEU A 223 -7.28 14.49 -3.67
C LEU A 223 -7.86 14.44 -5.09
N GLN A 224 -7.65 15.51 -5.85
CA GLN A 224 -8.06 15.55 -7.25
C GLN A 224 -7.12 14.67 -8.08
N SER A 225 -7.59 13.49 -8.47
CA SER A 225 -6.96 12.61 -9.46
C SER A 225 -6.90 13.34 -10.80
N GLY A 226 -5.86 14.14 -11.02
CA GLY A 226 -5.75 15.02 -12.19
C GLY A 226 -4.91 16.29 -11.99
N ARG A 227 -4.50 16.62 -10.75
CA ARG A 227 -3.41 17.58 -10.53
C ARG A 227 -2.07 16.83 -10.58
N PRO A 228 -1.03 17.37 -11.22
CA PRO A 228 0.32 16.81 -11.11
C PRO A 228 0.67 16.72 -9.62
N GLY A 229 1.00 15.52 -9.15
CA GLY A 229 1.64 15.36 -7.85
C GLY A 229 2.95 16.14 -7.81
N GLU A 230 3.44 16.45 -6.62
CA GLU A 230 4.78 17.02 -6.47
C GLU A 230 5.82 15.89 -6.31
N ILE A 231 6.99 16.05 -6.94
CA ILE A 231 8.16 15.22 -6.63
C ILE A 231 8.65 15.65 -5.25
N ARG A 232 8.30 14.87 -4.21
CA ARG A 232 8.70 15.17 -2.82
C ARG A 232 10.20 14.92 -2.67
N SER A 233 10.91 15.92 -2.16
CA SER A 233 12.33 15.82 -1.78
C SER A 233 12.58 14.84 -0.63
N SER A 234 11.54 14.51 0.13
CA SER A 234 11.55 13.50 1.18
C SER A 234 10.20 12.78 1.24
N CYS A 235 10.17 11.46 1.20
CA CYS A 235 8.92 10.68 1.31
C CYS A 235 8.19 10.92 2.64
N ARG A 236 8.90 11.42 3.67
CA ARG A 236 8.33 11.75 4.98
C ARG A 236 7.61 13.10 5.02
N MET A 237 7.89 14.04 4.11
CA MET A 237 7.28 15.39 4.14
C MET A 237 6.83 15.89 2.76
N ALA A 238 5.67 16.53 2.67
CA ALA A 238 5.29 17.27 1.46
C ALA A 238 6.31 18.39 1.25
N ASN A 239 6.63 18.74 0.01
CA ASN A 239 7.46 19.91 -0.23
C ASN A 239 6.72 21.12 0.35
N SER A 240 7.39 21.84 1.25
CA SER A 240 6.81 23.08 1.75
C SER A 240 6.70 24.06 0.57
N ARG A 241 5.50 24.61 0.35
CA ARG A 241 5.26 25.67 -0.65
C ARG A 241 6.15 26.90 -0.49
N LEU A 242 6.95 26.99 0.59
CA LEU A 242 7.84 28.10 0.89
C LEU A 242 9.17 28.09 0.13
N VAL A 243 9.63 26.96 -0.44
CA VAL A 243 11.00 26.90 -0.99
C VAL A 243 11.10 27.37 -2.44
N ARG A 244 10.01 27.36 -3.22
CA ARG A 244 10.05 27.82 -4.62
C ARG A 244 9.94 29.36 -4.77
N ALA A 245 9.52 30.08 -3.73
CA ALA A 245 9.39 31.55 -3.77
C ALA A 245 10.69 32.30 -3.41
N LEU A 246 11.76 31.61 -3.00
CA LEU A 246 13.02 32.23 -2.55
C LEU A 246 14.23 31.94 -3.46
N MET A 247 14.01 31.26 -4.59
CA MET A 247 15.05 30.97 -5.60
C MET A 247 14.75 31.62 -6.97
N GLU A 248 13.70 32.44 -7.04
CA GLU A 248 13.33 33.25 -8.23
C GLU A 248 13.23 34.76 -7.90
N SER A 249 13.96 35.23 -6.87
CA SER A 249 14.15 36.65 -6.55
C SER A 249 15.62 36.99 -6.42
#